data_AF-A0A067NT39-F1
#
_entry.id   AF-A0A067NT39-F1
#
_cell.length_a   1.000
_cell.length_b   1.000
_cell.length_c   1.000
_cell.angle_alpha   90.00
_cell.angle_beta   90.00
_cell.angle_gamma   90.00
#
_symmetry.space_group_name_H-M   'P 1'
#
loop_
_entity.id
_entity.type
_entity.pdbx_description
1 polymer ?
#
loop_
_entity_poly.entity_id
_entity_poly.type
_entity_poly.pdbx_seq_one_letter_code
_entity_poly.pdbx_strand_id
1 'polypeptide(L)'
;MSARIHTHTSNRAKPPPRAPPENKVVFKSVLESPYRIHWPSVPLNLQNTILARLLSVLEGVSEYNSARDKAHRDGKRVRRDSSVSRTKKKLKAHDGIAVQNDGISDLVVDNPSADTVAIHPKPPILEHVIVGINEVTRRLESQIRGLRTAVKVSSEGAHSLSDSRREIKVVFVCRDDIDPPLLISHIPHLIGTYNSARPSEPIKTVSLPKDSEGTLANAMGLRKAAVLAFDVDCPAIDEFQSLLQSISAIAAPWLTTGEQLVPTHIKQLRTTAPVDMKASKEQRIAGRKAAKQAKKGKSEAAVTI
;
A
#
# COMPACT_ATOMS: atom_id res chain seq x y z
N MET A 1 31.63 13.03 13.34
CA MET A 1 30.88 11.94 12.67
C MET A 1 30.39 10.97 13.74
N SER A 2 29.09 10.93 14.01
CA SER A 2 28.51 10.05 15.04
C SER A 2 27.96 8.78 14.39
N ALA A 3 28.51 7.62 14.75
CA ALA A 3 28.06 6.33 14.22
C ALA A 3 26.67 5.99 14.80
N ARG A 4 25.62 6.02 13.98
CA ARG A 4 24.27 5.56 14.39
C ARG A 4 24.28 4.05 14.57
N ILE A 5 24.15 3.60 15.81
CA ILE A 5 24.07 2.18 16.17
C ILE A 5 22.61 1.72 16.01
N HIS A 6 22.33 0.88 15.01
CA HIS A 6 21.05 0.15 14.94
C HIS A 6 21.17 -1.12 15.78
N THR A 7 20.52 -1.14 16.94
CA THR A 7 20.42 -2.34 17.78
C THR A 7 19.04 -2.97 17.63
N HIS A 8 18.97 -4.16 17.05
CA HIS A 8 17.84 -5.06 17.30
C HIS A 8 18.00 -5.61 18.71
N THR A 9 17.19 -5.14 19.66
CA THR A 9 17.18 -5.67 21.02
C THR A 9 16.62 -7.10 20.99
N SER A 10 17.46 -8.10 21.17
CA SER A 10 17.01 -9.49 21.35
C SER A 10 16.36 -9.66 22.73
N ASN A 11 15.23 -10.35 22.82
CA ASN A 11 14.57 -10.72 24.10
C ASN A 11 15.33 -11.78 24.92
N ARG A 12 16.66 -11.90 24.73
CA ARG A 12 17.48 -12.88 25.46
C ARG A 12 17.82 -12.30 26.84
N ALA A 13 17.61 -13.10 27.88
CA ALA A 13 17.95 -12.75 29.26
C ALA A 13 19.38 -12.21 29.34
N LYS A 14 19.54 -11.02 29.95
CA LYS A 14 20.87 -10.44 30.17
C LYS A 14 21.62 -11.33 31.18
N PRO A 15 22.86 -11.76 30.87
CA PRO A 15 23.65 -12.51 31.83
C PRO A 15 23.99 -11.64 33.06
N PRO A 16 24.26 -12.27 34.22
CA PRO A 16 24.61 -11.56 35.45
C PRO A 16 25.90 -10.74 35.28
N PRO A 17 26.04 -9.61 35.99
CA PRO A 17 27.08 -8.59 35.75
C PRO A 17 28.53 -9.03 36.00
N ARG A 18 28.78 -10.25 36.48
CA ARG A 18 30.11 -10.79 36.80
C ARG A 18 30.57 -11.94 35.91
N ALA A 19 29.77 -12.37 34.94
CA ALA A 19 30.19 -13.41 34.00
C ALA A 19 31.05 -12.81 32.87
N PRO A 20 32.15 -13.47 32.44
CA PRO A 20 32.89 -13.04 31.26
C PRO A 20 31.94 -13.00 30.06
N PRO A 21 32.10 -12.02 29.14
CA PRO A 21 31.18 -11.88 28.03
C PRO A 21 31.25 -13.12 27.14
N GLU A 22 30.18 -13.93 27.13
CA GLU A 22 30.08 -15.14 26.28
C GLU A 22 30.28 -14.82 24.79
N ASN A 23 30.04 -13.57 24.39
CA ASN A 23 30.17 -13.09 23.03
C ASN A 23 31.05 -11.85 22.95
N LYS A 24 32.04 -11.89 22.05
CA LYS A 24 32.82 -10.73 21.61
C LYS A 24 32.06 -9.94 20.55
N VAL A 25 32.26 -8.62 20.54
CA VAL A 25 31.75 -7.74 19.48
C VAL A 25 32.62 -7.92 18.24
N VAL A 26 31.99 -8.11 17.09
CA VAL A 26 32.64 -8.24 15.78
C VAL A 26 31.97 -7.29 14.82
N PHE A 27 32.75 -6.43 14.19
CA PHE A 27 32.28 -5.55 13.12
C PHE A 27 32.41 -6.29 11.78
N LYS A 28 31.30 -6.37 11.04
CA LYS A 28 31.26 -6.93 9.69
C LYS A 28 31.08 -5.81 8.70
N SER A 29 31.94 -5.75 7.69
CA SER A 29 31.77 -4.82 6.57
C SER A 29 30.54 -5.19 5.76
N VAL A 30 29.69 -4.21 5.47
CA VAL A 30 28.47 -4.34 4.66
C VAL A 30 28.48 -3.22 3.63
N LEU A 31 28.27 -3.58 2.37
CA LEU A 31 28.12 -2.60 1.29
C LEU A 31 26.76 -1.90 1.44
N GLU A 32 26.77 -0.58 1.50
CA GLU A 32 25.55 0.21 1.37
C GLU A 32 25.29 0.54 -0.10
N SER A 33 24.03 0.47 -0.52
CA SER A 33 23.62 0.97 -1.83
C SER A 33 23.48 2.49 -1.78
N PRO A 34 24.32 3.26 -2.51
CA PRO A 34 24.17 4.71 -2.61
C PRO A 34 22.96 5.11 -3.48
N TYR A 35 22.41 4.16 -4.24
CA TYR A 35 21.29 4.36 -5.16
C TYR A 35 19.93 4.27 -4.45
N ARG A 36 19.82 4.82 -3.25
CA ARG A 36 18.55 4.91 -2.52
C ARG A 36 17.89 6.26 -2.76
N ILE A 37 16.65 6.21 -3.23
CA ILE A 37 15.84 7.40 -3.39
C ILE A 37 15.24 7.74 -2.04
N HIS A 38 15.59 8.92 -1.53
CA HIS A 38 15.11 9.41 -0.26
C HIS A 38 13.80 10.17 -0.46
N TRP A 39 12.94 10.12 0.56
CA TRP A 39 11.76 10.98 0.62
C TRP A 39 12.17 12.46 0.64
N PRO A 40 11.34 13.37 0.10
CA PRO A 40 11.64 14.78 0.12
C PRO A 40 11.52 15.29 1.55
N SER A 41 12.40 16.20 1.94
CA SER A 41 12.30 16.86 3.24
C SER A 41 11.27 17.99 3.14
N VAL A 42 10.07 17.76 3.67
CA VAL A 42 8.99 18.75 3.69
C VAL A 42 8.88 19.35 5.10
N PRO A 43 8.96 20.67 5.29
CA PRO A 43 8.82 21.30 6.61
C PRO A 43 7.45 21.00 7.25
N LEU A 44 7.41 20.78 8.57
CA LEU A 44 6.18 20.37 9.27
C LEU A 44 5.02 21.37 9.09
N ASN A 45 5.32 22.67 9.09
CA ASN A 45 4.31 23.72 8.86
C ASN A 45 3.61 23.51 7.51
N LEU A 46 4.39 23.22 6.46
CA LEU A 46 3.87 22.96 5.13
C LEU A 46 3.06 21.67 5.08
N GLN A 47 3.52 20.60 5.76
CA GLN A 47 2.77 19.35 5.87
C GLN A 47 1.40 19.56 6.51
N ASN A 48 1.32 20.35 7.59
CA ASN A 48 0.08 20.68 8.29
C ASN A 48 -0.87 21.51 7.41
N THR A 49 -0.36 22.53 6.71
CA THR A 49 -1.15 23.35 5.78
C THR A 49 -1.73 22.49 4.66
N ILE A 50 -0.91 21.60 4.08
CA ILE A 50 -1.36 20.67 3.03
C ILE A 50 -2.44 19.73 3.55
N LEU A 51 -2.27 19.15 4.75
CA LEU A 51 -3.26 18.27 5.35
C LEU A 51 -4.60 18.98 5.55
N ALA A 52 -4.60 20.19 6.14
CA ALA A 52 -5.83 20.95 6.38
C ALA A 52 -6.59 21.23 5.08
N ARG A 53 -5.86 21.58 4.02
CA ARG A 53 -6.45 21.82 2.69
C ARG A 53 -6.96 20.53 2.06
N LEU A 54 -6.24 19.40 2.18
CA LEU A 54 -6.72 18.10 1.72
C LEU A 54 -8.02 17.70 2.39
N LEU A 55 -8.18 17.96 3.69
CA LEU A 55 -9.42 17.67 4.41
C LEU A 55 -10.59 18.50 3.90
N SER A 56 -10.37 19.77 3.57
CA SER A 56 -11.39 20.62 2.95
C SER A 56 -11.81 20.11 1.56
N VAL A 57 -10.87 19.59 0.78
CA VAL A 57 -11.17 18.99 -0.54
C VAL A 57 -11.93 17.67 -0.43
N LEU A 58 -11.73 16.92 0.66
CA LEU A 58 -12.36 15.62 0.91
C LEU A 58 -13.67 15.73 1.71
N GLU A 59 -14.11 16.94 2.05
CA GLU A 59 -15.36 17.17 2.77
C GLU A 59 -16.56 16.63 1.98
N GLY A 60 -17.49 15.94 2.64
CA GLY A 60 -18.65 15.31 2.00
C GLY A 60 -18.40 13.93 1.40
N VAL A 61 -17.14 13.48 1.29
CA VAL A 61 -16.81 12.15 0.73
C VAL A 61 -17.21 11.02 1.69
N SER A 62 -17.05 11.24 3.00
CA SER A 62 -17.39 10.24 4.02
C SER A 62 -18.88 9.90 4.04
N GLU A 63 -19.73 10.93 3.88
CA GLU A 63 -21.19 10.83 3.89
C GLU A 63 -21.66 10.07 2.65
N TYR A 64 -21.11 10.40 1.48
CA TYR A 64 -21.37 9.69 0.24
C TYR A 64 -21.00 8.20 0.35
N ASN A 65 -19.80 7.88 0.83
CA ASN A 65 -19.34 6.49 0.96
C ASN A 65 -20.17 5.73 1.99
N SER A 66 -20.53 6.35 3.11
CA SER A 66 -21.41 5.77 4.13
C SER A 66 -22.81 5.47 3.60
N ALA A 67 -23.40 6.40 2.83
CA ALA A 67 -24.70 6.21 2.21
C ALA A 67 -24.66 5.08 1.16
N ARG A 68 -23.61 5.04 0.33
CA ARG A 68 -23.40 3.99 -0.66
C ARG A 68 -23.25 2.60 -0.02
N ASP A 69 -22.49 2.51 1.06
CA ASP A 69 -22.28 1.25 1.78
C ASP A 69 -23.56 0.76 2.46
N LYS A 70 -24.38 1.66 3.02
CA LYS A 70 -25.69 1.33 3.58
C LYS A 70 -26.63 0.78 2.49
N ALA A 71 -26.76 1.50 1.37
CA ALA A 71 -27.59 1.07 0.24
C ALA A 71 -27.18 -0.32 -0.29
N HIS A 72 -25.87 -0.59 -0.39
CA HIS A 72 -25.37 -1.89 -0.83
C HIS A 72 -25.68 -3.02 0.18
N ARG A 73 -25.60 -2.73 1.48
CA ARG A 73 -25.96 -3.70 2.53
C ARG A 73 -27.45 -4.01 2.52
N ASP A 74 -28.30 -3.01 2.33
CA ASP A 74 -29.75 -3.16 2.29
C ASP A 74 -30.19 -3.95 1.05
N GLY A 75 -29.62 -3.65 -0.12
CA GLY A 75 -29.84 -4.43 -1.33
C GLY A 75 -29.43 -5.91 -1.19
N LYS A 76 -28.35 -6.20 -0.45
CA LYS A 76 -27.91 -7.58 -0.18
C LYS A 76 -28.84 -8.32 0.78
N ARG A 77 -29.45 -7.63 1.75
CA ARG A 77 -30.45 -8.20 2.67
C ARG A 77 -31.73 -8.57 1.92
N VAL A 78 -32.25 -7.66 1.09
CA VAL A 78 -33.45 -7.91 0.26
C VAL A 78 -33.25 -9.10 -0.69
N ARG A 79 -32.06 -9.24 -1.29
CA ARG A 79 -31.72 -10.40 -2.13
C ARG A 79 -31.64 -11.72 -1.36
N ARG A 80 -31.20 -11.70 -0.09
CA ARG A 80 -31.18 -12.90 0.76
C ARG A 80 -32.59 -13.31 1.17
N ASP A 81 -33.42 -12.37 1.58
CA ASP A 81 -34.79 -12.67 2.03
C ASP A 81 -35.66 -13.19 0.89
N SER A 82 -35.52 -12.63 -0.32
CA SER A 82 -36.19 -13.14 -1.52
C SER A 82 -35.70 -14.53 -1.93
N SER A 83 -34.41 -14.85 -1.75
CA SER A 83 -33.87 -16.19 -2.02
C SER A 83 -34.36 -17.26 -1.03
N VAL A 84 -34.49 -16.92 0.25
CA VAL A 84 -35.00 -17.83 1.30
C VAL A 84 -36.50 -18.09 1.12
N SER A 85 -37.26 -17.08 0.69
CA SER A 85 -38.68 -17.21 0.34
C SER A 85 -38.90 -18.17 -0.85
N ARG A 86 -38.08 -18.09 -1.90
CA ARG A 86 -38.17 -19.00 -3.07
C ARG A 86 -37.88 -20.46 -2.71
N THR A 87 -36.92 -20.71 -1.82
CA THR A 87 -36.60 -22.07 -1.35
C THR A 87 -37.73 -22.68 -0.51
N LYS A 88 -38.41 -21.88 0.32
CA LYS A 88 -39.60 -22.34 1.07
C LYS A 88 -40.81 -22.62 0.18
N LYS A 89 -40.98 -21.91 -0.93
CA LYS A 89 -42.08 -22.15 -1.88
C LYS A 89 -41.87 -23.43 -2.70
N LYS A 90 -40.61 -23.82 -2.97
CA LYS A 90 -40.27 -25.04 -3.72
C LYS A 90 -40.45 -26.33 -2.91
N LEU A 91 -40.32 -26.26 -1.58
CA LEU A 91 -40.55 -27.40 -0.66
C LEU A 91 -42.05 -27.68 -0.38
N LYS A 92 -42.97 -26.79 -0.78
CA LYS A 92 -44.42 -27.00 -0.65
C LYS A 92 -45.11 -27.51 -1.92
N ALA A 93 -44.37 -27.70 -3.02
CA ALA A 93 -44.92 -28.06 -4.31
C ALA A 93 -44.70 -29.53 -4.72
N HIS A 94 -44.33 -30.42 -3.79
CA HIS A 94 -44.10 -31.84 -4.06
C HIS A 94 -45.23 -32.75 -3.55
N ASP A 95 -46.49 -32.29 -3.67
CA ASP A 95 -47.65 -33.18 -3.56
C ASP A 95 -48.70 -32.74 -4.59
N GLY A 96 -48.85 -33.51 -5.68
CA GLY A 96 -49.92 -33.34 -6.67
C GLY A 96 -49.50 -33.30 -8.15
N ILE A 97 -49.39 -34.51 -8.73
CA ILE A 97 -49.62 -35.00 -10.11
C ILE A 97 -49.74 -34.00 -11.30
N ALA A 98 -49.03 -34.37 -12.38
CA ALA A 98 -48.77 -33.70 -13.67
C ALA A 98 -49.95 -33.52 -14.64
N VAL A 99 -49.83 -32.57 -15.60
CA VAL A 99 -50.03 -32.71 -17.08
C VAL A 99 -49.32 -31.54 -17.83
N GLN A 100 -48.80 -31.85 -19.03
CA GLN A 100 -48.13 -31.02 -20.07
C GLN A 100 -49.10 -29.96 -20.67
N ASN A 101 -48.81 -28.98 -21.54
CA ASN A 101 -47.84 -28.81 -22.61
C ASN A 101 -47.82 -27.32 -23.09
N ASP A 102 -46.70 -26.92 -23.73
CA ASP A 102 -46.45 -25.86 -24.75
C ASP A 102 -47.09 -24.46 -24.75
N GLY A 103 -46.24 -23.44 -24.98
CA GLY A 103 -46.67 -22.13 -25.47
C GLY A 103 -45.66 -20.98 -25.27
N ILE A 104 -45.10 -20.49 -26.37
CA ILE A 104 -44.09 -19.43 -26.50
C ILE A 104 -44.60 -18.03 -26.11
N SER A 105 -43.79 -17.25 -25.38
CA SER A 105 -43.64 -15.77 -25.44
C SER A 105 -42.51 -15.39 -24.48
N ASP A 106 -41.27 -15.27 -24.96
CA ASP A 106 -40.65 -13.98 -25.31
C ASP A 106 -41.42 -12.75 -24.79
N LEU A 107 -40.78 -12.02 -23.87
CA LEU A 107 -40.71 -10.56 -23.78
C LEU A 107 -40.42 -10.10 -22.33
N VAL A 108 -39.23 -9.51 -22.21
CA VAL A 108 -38.84 -8.49 -21.21
C VAL A 108 -38.75 -8.99 -19.77
N VAL A 109 -37.59 -9.61 -19.46
CA VAL A 109 -36.99 -9.43 -18.14
C VAL A 109 -36.56 -7.96 -18.08
N ASP A 110 -37.50 -7.12 -17.66
CA ASP A 110 -37.20 -5.76 -17.20
C ASP A 110 -36.18 -5.92 -16.08
N ASN A 111 -34.93 -5.67 -16.44
CA ASN A 111 -33.88 -5.30 -15.52
C ASN A 111 -34.46 -4.09 -14.78
N PRO A 112 -34.82 -4.17 -13.48
CA PRO A 112 -35.40 -3.03 -12.83
C PRO A 112 -34.31 -1.97 -12.82
N SER A 113 -34.59 -0.90 -13.56
CA SER A 113 -33.83 0.33 -13.58
C SER A 113 -33.34 0.64 -12.18
N ALA A 114 -32.03 0.86 -12.10
CA ALA A 114 -31.33 1.30 -10.91
C ALA A 114 -31.68 2.77 -10.58
N ASP A 115 -32.97 3.08 -10.50
CA ASP A 115 -33.50 4.36 -10.11
C ASP A 115 -34.14 4.25 -8.73
N THR A 116 -33.83 5.22 -7.87
CA THR A 116 -34.19 5.38 -6.45
C THR A 116 -33.41 4.42 -5.51
N VAL A 117 -32.33 4.82 -4.85
CA VAL A 117 -32.22 5.92 -3.86
C VAL A 117 -30.75 6.37 -3.78
N ALA A 118 -30.35 7.41 -4.52
CA ALA A 118 -29.06 8.07 -4.34
C ALA A 118 -29.29 9.34 -3.48
N ILE A 119 -29.11 9.22 -2.16
CA ILE A 119 -29.35 10.33 -1.21
C ILE A 119 -28.27 11.42 -1.32
N HIS A 120 -27.12 11.15 -1.97
CA HIS A 120 -26.09 12.15 -2.23
C HIS A 120 -25.52 12.01 -3.65
N PRO A 121 -25.39 13.11 -4.41
CA PRO A 121 -24.70 13.08 -5.70
C PRO A 121 -23.24 12.68 -5.48
N LYS A 122 -22.70 11.88 -6.39
CA LYS A 122 -21.29 11.45 -6.34
C LYS A 122 -20.39 12.69 -6.32
N PRO A 123 -19.54 12.87 -5.30
CA PRO A 123 -18.60 13.98 -5.26
C PRO A 123 -17.67 13.94 -6.49
N PRO A 124 -17.50 15.04 -7.23
CA PRO A 124 -16.68 15.07 -8.46
C PRO A 124 -15.22 14.72 -8.17
N ILE A 125 -14.74 15.01 -6.96
CA ILE A 125 -13.38 14.71 -6.51
C ILE A 125 -13.02 13.22 -6.58
N LEU A 126 -14.00 12.33 -6.42
CA LEU A 126 -13.76 10.88 -6.45
C LEU A 126 -13.33 10.35 -7.83
N GLU A 127 -13.53 11.13 -8.89
CA GLU A 127 -13.08 10.75 -10.23
C GLU A 127 -11.60 11.05 -10.48
N HIS A 128 -11.00 11.85 -9.61
CA HIS A 128 -9.62 12.31 -9.72
C HIS A 128 -8.74 11.84 -8.56
N VAL A 129 -9.32 11.14 -7.57
CA VAL A 129 -8.63 10.65 -6.37
C VAL A 129 -8.44 9.14 -6.44
N ILE A 130 -7.23 8.71 -6.13
CA ILE A 130 -6.90 7.31 -5.87
C ILE A 130 -6.41 7.14 -4.45
N VAL A 131 -6.90 6.07 -3.81
CA VAL A 131 -6.56 5.72 -2.44
C VAL A 131 -5.95 4.33 -2.39
N GLY A 132 -4.90 4.21 -1.58
CA GLY A 132 -4.33 2.93 -1.18
C GLY A 132 -3.02 2.62 -1.88
N ILE A 133 -2.14 1.93 -1.14
CA ILE A 133 -0.76 1.62 -1.56
C ILE A 133 -0.76 0.88 -2.90
N ASN A 134 -1.55 -0.19 -3.01
CA ASN A 134 -1.55 -1.05 -4.21
C ASN A 134 -2.11 -0.34 -5.44
N GLU A 135 -3.15 0.48 -5.28
CA GLU A 135 -3.79 1.15 -6.40
C GLU A 135 -2.90 2.27 -6.95
N VAL A 136 -2.32 3.08 -6.05
CA VAL A 136 -1.33 4.10 -6.43
C VAL A 136 -0.11 3.45 -7.07
N THR A 137 0.38 2.32 -6.53
CA THR A 137 1.52 1.58 -7.10
C THR A 137 1.21 1.11 -8.52
N ARG A 138 0.07 0.45 -8.75
CA ARG A 138 -0.35 0.01 -10.08
C ARG A 138 -0.40 1.15 -11.08
N ARG A 139 -0.94 2.29 -10.68
CA ARG A 139 -1.06 3.44 -11.58
C ARG A 139 0.27 4.11 -11.90
N LEU A 140 1.16 4.25 -10.92
CA LEU A 140 2.53 4.73 -11.15
C LEU A 140 3.27 3.79 -12.11
N GLU A 141 3.16 2.47 -11.92
CA GLU A 141 3.76 1.48 -12.83
C GLU A 141 3.22 1.58 -14.26
N SER A 142 1.91 1.73 -14.43
CA SER A 142 1.29 1.95 -15.74
C SER A 142 1.81 3.21 -16.43
N GLN A 143 1.93 4.32 -15.71
CA GLN A 143 2.46 5.58 -16.25
C GLN A 143 3.92 5.46 -16.67
N ILE A 144 4.76 4.84 -15.83
CA ILE A 144 6.17 4.58 -16.16
C ILE A 144 6.27 3.69 -17.40
N ARG A 145 5.40 2.68 -17.54
CA ARG A 145 5.36 1.81 -18.72
C ARG A 145 4.97 2.59 -19.97
N GLY A 146 3.97 3.47 -19.88
CA GLY A 146 3.53 4.35 -20.97
C GLY A 146 4.66 5.22 -21.51
N LEU A 147 5.40 5.90 -20.62
CA LEU A 147 6.57 6.70 -21.00
C LEU A 147 7.65 5.87 -21.70
N ARG A 148 7.96 4.67 -21.18
CA ARG A 148 8.98 3.80 -21.78
C ARG A 148 8.58 3.30 -23.17
N THR A 149 7.30 3.00 -23.39
CA THR A 149 6.82 2.57 -24.71
C THR A 149 6.86 3.73 -25.70
N ALA A 150 6.48 4.95 -25.29
CA ALA A 150 6.59 6.14 -26.14
C ALA A 150 8.04 6.39 -26.61
N VAL A 151 9.01 6.22 -25.70
CA VAL A 151 10.45 6.33 -26.04
C VAL A 151 10.91 5.24 -27.01
N LYS A 152 10.32 4.04 -26.97
CA LYS A 152 10.69 2.91 -27.87
C LYS A 152 10.00 2.97 -29.24
N VAL A 153 8.79 3.54 -29.34
CA VAL A 153 7.97 3.57 -30.57
C VAL A 153 8.28 4.78 -31.47
N SER A 154 9.31 5.56 -31.13
CA SER A 154 9.91 6.53 -32.07
C SER A 154 10.60 5.85 -33.28
N SER A 155 10.65 4.52 -33.32
CA SER A 155 10.98 3.71 -34.50
C SER A 155 9.77 2.84 -34.87
N GLU A 156 9.02 3.30 -35.87
CA GLU A 156 7.99 2.58 -36.63
C GLU A 156 6.82 1.94 -35.84
N GLY A 157 5.72 2.70 -35.78
CA GLY A 157 4.34 2.19 -35.91
C GLY A 157 3.90 1.03 -35.03
N ALA A 158 3.35 1.33 -33.84
CA ALA A 158 2.42 0.41 -33.19
C ALA A 158 1.46 1.13 -32.24
N HIS A 159 0.18 0.79 -32.42
CA HIS A 159 -1.01 1.26 -31.74
C HIS A 159 -0.85 1.41 -30.21
N SER A 160 -1.05 2.65 -29.74
CA SER A 160 -1.34 2.98 -28.35
C SER A 160 -2.65 2.28 -27.94
N LEU A 161 -2.54 1.16 -27.22
CA LEU A 161 -3.60 0.75 -26.30
C LEU A 161 -3.57 1.75 -25.14
N SER A 162 -4.15 2.92 -25.39
CA SER A 162 -4.36 3.96 -24.39
C SER A 162 -5.31 3.38 -23.34
N ASP A 163 -4.77 2.91 -22.23
CA ASP A 163 -5.51 2.92 -20.99
C ASP A 163 -5.86 4.41 -20.78
N SER A 164 -7.12 4.79 -21.01
CA SER A 164 -7.64 6.17 -20.99
C SER A 164 -7.67 6.74 -19.57
N ARG A 165 -6.66 6.40 -18.77
CA ARG A 165 -6.51 6.75 -17.37
C ARG A 165 -5.62 7.98 -17.28
N ARG A 166 -6.14 8.99 -16.59
CA ARG A 166 -5.46 10.26 -16.33
C ARG A 166 -4.11 10.05 -15.64
N GLU A 167 -3.18 10.95 -15.90
CA GLU A 167 -1.86 10.92 -15.28
C GLU A 167 -1.92 11.40 -13.82
N ILE A 168 -1.04 10.87 -12.97
CA ILE A 168 -0.94 11.27 -11.57
C ILE A 168 -0.08 12.53 -11.56
N LYS A 169 -0.52 13.57 -10.86
CA LYS A 169 0.24 14.81 -10.66
C LYS A 169 0.94 14.82 -9.30
N VAL A 170 0.26 14.32 -8.27
CA VAL A 170 0.75 14.38 -6.88
C VAL A 170 0.38 13.15 -6.07
N VAL A 171 1.30 12.73 -5.19
CA VAL A 171 1.12 11.59 -4.27
C VAL A 171 1.40 12.02 -2.82
N PHE A 172 0.39 11.94 -1.97
CA PHE A 172 0.46 12.17 -0.53
C PHE A 172 0.59 10.84 0.22
N VAL A 173 1.48 10.79 1.22
CA VAL A 173 1.80 9.56 1.95
C VAL A 173 1.84 9.81 3.46
N CYS A 174 1.07 9.06 4.23
CA CYS A 174 1.10 9.07 5.70
C CYS A 174 2.27 8.26 6.25
N ARG A 175 3.49 8.68 5.92
CA ARG A 175 4.72 7.89 6.15
C ARG A 175 4.93 7.53 7.62
N ASP A 176 4.64 8.44 8.53
CA ASP A 176 4.91 8.24 9.96
C ASP A 176 3.88 7.34 10.65
N ASP A 177 2.74 7.05 10.00
CA ASP A 177 1.65 6.24 10.53
C ASP A 177 1.73 4.76 10.10
N ILE A 178 2.65 4.45 9.18
CA ILE A 178 2.76 3.13 8.55
C ILE A 178 3.86 2.29 9.21
N ASP A 179 3.46 1.21 9.88
CA ASP A 179 4.35 0.20 10.45
C ASP A 179 4.08 -1.19 9.81
N PRO A 180 5.06 -1.82 9.14
CA PRO A 180 6.44 -1.37 8.92
C PRO A 180 6.57 -0.36 7.75
N PRO A 181 7.54 0.58 7.80
CA PRO A 181 7.76 1.58 6.75
C PRO A 181 8.21 0.98 5.40
N LEU A 182 8.58 -0.31 5.39
CA LEU A 182 8.90 -1.06 4.18
C LEU A 182 7.75 -1.11 3.19
N LEU A 183 6.49 -1.06 3.65
CA LEU A 183 5.28 -1.13 2.81
C LEU A 183 5.17 0.01 1.79
N ILE A 184 5.85 1.14 2.01
CA ILE A 184 5.83 2.31 1.13
C ILE A 184 7.22 2.66 0.59
N SER A 185 8.24 1.87 0.91
CA SER A 185 9.65 2.17 0.57
C SER A 185 9.91 2.24 -0.95
N HIS A 186 9.05 1.60 -1.75
CA HIS A 186 9.14 1.58 -3.21
C HIS A 186 8.54 2.83 -3.88
N ILE A 187 7.65 3.58 -3.21
CA ILE A 187 6.94 4.72 -3.81
C ILE A 187 7.90 5.82 -4.31
N PRO A 188 8.89 6.30 -3.52
CA PRO A 188 9.85 7.28 -4.00
C PRO A 188 10.65 6.76 -5.20
N HIS A 189 10.91 5.44 -5.24
CA HIS A 189 11.66 4.84 -6.33
C HIS A 189 10.87 4.84 -7.64
N LEU A 190 9.57 4.54 -7.59
CA LEU A 190 8.69 4.63 -8.75
C LEU A 190 8.59 6.08 -9.25
N ILE A 191 8.31 7.02 -8.35
CA ILE A 191 8.20 8.44 -8.68
C ILE A 191 9.52 8.98 -9.25
N GLY A 192 10.64 8.67 -8.62
CA GLY A 192 11.96 9.08 -9.11
C GLY A 192 12.31 8.47 -10.47
N THR A 193 11.87 7.24 -10.74
CA THR A 193 12.04 6.61 -12.07
C THR A 193 11.22 7.33 -13.13
N TYR A 194 9.97 7.68 -12.83
CA TYR A 194 9.11 8.47 -13.73
C TYR A 194 9.74 9.84 -14.00
N ASN A 195 10.10 10.58 -12.95
CA ASN A 195 10.65 11.92 -13.07
C ASN A 195 12.00 11.97 -13.78
N SER A 196 12.83 10.92 -13.66
CA SER A 196 14.10 10.83 -14.40
C SER A 196 13.92 10.68 -15.92
N ALA A 197 12.76 10.22 -16.38
CA ALA A 197 12.43 10.17 -17.80
C ALA A 197 12.12 11.57 -18.40
N ARG A 198 12.21 12.64 -17.59
CA ARG A 198 11.94 14.05 -17.96
C ARG A 198 10.55 14.23 -18.63
N PRO A 199 9.47 13.85 -17.93
CA PRO A 199 8.11 14.19 -18.37
C PRO A 199 7.93 15.72 -18.41
N SER A 200 6.90 16.19 -19.13
CA SER A 200 6.52 17.61 -19.16
C SER A 200 6.19 18.12 -17.75
N GLU A 201 5.46 17.32 -16.98
CA GLU A 201 5.13 17.61 -15.58
C GLU A 201 5.66 16.49 -14.65
N PRO A 202 6.56 16.80 -13.70
CA PRO A 202 7.06 15.79 -12.77
C PRO A 202 6.05 15.51 -11.65
N ILE A 203 5.95 14.24 -11.27
CA ILE A 203 5.13 13.81 -10.13
C ILE A 203 5.76 14.34 -8.84
N LYS A 204 4.95 15.04 -8.05
CA LYS A 204 5.33 15.51 -6.71
C LYS A 204 4.91 14.50 -5.66
N THR A 205 5.69 14.39 -4.59
CA THR A 205 5.29 13.59 -3.43
C THR A 205 5.52 14.33 -2.14
N VAL A 206 4.61 14.13 -1.19
CA VAL A 206 4.59 14.82 0.09
C VAL A 206 4.35 13.80 1.19
N SER A 207 5.22 13.79 2.20
CA SER A 207 4.96 13.10 3.46
C SER A 207 4.02 13.94 4.31
N LEU A 208 2.90 13.37 4.71
CA LEU A 208 1.94 13.99 5.62
C LEU A 208 2.43 13.84 7.08
N PRO A 209 1.96 14.71 7.99
CA PRO A 209 2.39 14.66 9.39
C PRO A 209 1.83 13.41 10.08
N LYS A 210 2.28 13.16 11.31
CA LYS A 210 1.76 12.08 12.16
C LYS A 210 0.25 12.19 12.36
N ASP A 211 -0.38 11.04 12.55
CA ASP A 211 -1.83 10.87 12.78
C ASP A 211 -2.71 11.34 11.60
N SER A 212 -2.12 11.46 10.40
CA SER A 212 -2.84 11.87 9.19
C SER A 212 -3.67 10.73 8.60
N GLU A 213 -3.21 9.48 8.69
CA GLU A 213 -3.93 8.31 8.14
C GLU A 213 -5.33 8.21 8.71
N GLY A 214 -5.47 8.33 10.04
CA GLY A 214 -6.76 8.26 10.72
C GLY A 214 -7.69 9.39 10.29
N THR A 215 -7.18 10.62 10.27
CA THR A 215 -7.95 11.81 9.88
C THR A 215 -8.43 11.73 8.42
N LEU A 216 -7.55 11.31 7.50
CA LEU A 216 -7.92 11.10 6.09
C LEU A 216 -8.88 9.93 5.90
N ALA A 217 -8.67 8.83 6.62
CA ALA A 217 -9.57 7.68 6.56
C ALA A 217 -10.99 8.06 7.00
N ASN A 218 -11.11 8.85 8.07
CA ASN A 218 -12.39 9.37 8.55
C ASN A 218 -13.03 10.32 7.52
N ALA A 219 -12.30 11.29 6.99
CA ALA A 219 -12.80 12.23 5.97
C ALA A 219 -13.25 11.52 4.68
N MET A 220 -12.63 10.38 4.34
CA MET A 220 -13.03 9.58 3.20
C MET A 220 -14.08 8.50 3.50
N GLY A 221 -14.43 8.26 4.77
CA GLY A 221 -15.28 7.13 5.15
C GLY A 221 -14.67 5.76 4.85
N LEU A 222 -13.34 5.64 4.94
CA LEU A 222 -12.59 4.41 4.71
C LEU A 222 -12.01 3.87 6.01
N ARG A 223 -11.64 2.58 6.03
CA ARG A 223 -10.95 2.00 7.20
C ARG A 223 -9.50 2.49 7.34
N LYS A 224 -8.84 2.77 6.21
CA LYS A 224 -7.44 3.17 6.11
C LYS A 224 -7.21 3.98 4.84
N ALA A 225 -6.43 5.05 4.93
CA ALA A 225 -6.09 5.93 3.82
C ALA A 225 -4.59 6.32 3.88
N ALA A 226 -3.71 5.32 3.78
CA ALA A 226 -2.28 5.48 3.97
C ALA A 226 -1.57 6.25 2.83
N VAL A 227 -2.10 6.15 1.60
CA VAL A 227 -1.54 6.78 0.39
C VAL A 227 -2.70 7.33 -0.42
N LEU A 228 -2.56 8.57 -0.86
CA LEU A 228 -3.53 9.28 -1.68
C LEU A 228 -2.82 9.84 -2.92
N ALA A 229 -3.40 9.68 -4.10
CA ALA A 229 -2.86 10.26 -5.33
C ALA A 229 -3.96 11.02 -6.07
N PHE A 230 -3.57 12.10 -6.74
CA PHE A 230 -4.48 12.92 -7.53
C PHE A 230 -3.99 13.11 -8.95
N ASP A 231 -4.95 13.33 -9.83
CA ASP A 231 -4.74 13.47 -11.26
C ASP A 231 -4.36 14.88 -11.68
N VAL A 232 -3.77 14.98 -12.88
CA VAL A 232 -3.47 16.26 -13.52
C VAL A 232 -4.75 17.11 -13.68
N ASP A 233 -5.87 16.47 -14.04
CA ASP A 233 -7.15 17.14 -14.29
C ASP A 233 -7.92 17.51 -13.01
N CYS A 234 -7.34 17.33 -11.82
CA CYS A 234 -8.04 17.61 -10.57
C CYS A 234 -8.00 19.12 -10.26
N PRO A 235 -9.12 19.86 -10.39
CA PRO A 235 -9.13 21.32 -10.18
C PRO A 235 -8.77 21.69 -8.73
N ALA A 236 -9.16 20.83 -7.78
CA ALA A 236 -8.84 21.03 -6.38
C ALA A 236 -7.33 21.06 -6.12
N ILE A 237 -6.51 20.35 -6.90
CA ILE A 237 -5.05 20.33 -6.71
C ILE A 237 -4.38 21.61 -7.19
N ASP A 238 -4.99 22.35 -8.12
CA ASP A 238 -4.42 23.61 -8.62
C ASP A 238 -4.37 24.67 -7.52
N GLU A 239 -5.28 24.62 -6.53
CA GLU A 239 -5.23 25.47 -5.33
C GLU A 239 -3.97 25.25 -4.47
N PHE A 240 -3.35 24.07 -4.58
CA PHE A 240 -2.15 23.68 -3.83
C PHE A 240 -0.88 23.92 -4.64
N GLN A 241 -0.98 24.35 -5.90
CA GLN A 241 0.15 24.38 -6.82
C GLN A 241 1.31 25.24 -6.28
N SER A 242 1.01 26.37 -5.65
CA SER A 242 2.02 27.25 -5.01
C SER A 242 2.77 26.54 -3.87
N LEU A 243 2.06 25.79 -3.04
CA LEU A 243 2.65 24.99 -1.96
C LEU A 243 3.49 23.85 -2.53
N LEU A 244 3.01 23.17 -3.58
CA LEU A 244 3.71 22.05 -4.23
C LEU A 244 4.95 22.49 -5.01
N GLN A 245 4.99 23.73 -5.53
CA GLN A 245 6.17 24.30 -6.19
C GLN A 245 7.36 24.41 -5.24
N SER A 246 7.12 24.68 -3.95
CA SER A 246 8.19 24.73 -2.93
C SER A 246 8.85 23.38 -2.67
N ILE A 247 8.21 22.27 -3.07
CA ILE A 247 8.68 20.91 -2.84
C ILE A 247 9.47 20.43 -4.05
N SER A 248 10.72 20.03 -3.81
CA SER A 248 11.60 19.48 -4.84
C SER A 248 11.02 18.19 -5.43
N ALA A 249 10.99 18.09 -6.76
CA ALA A 249 10.66 16.82 -7.41
C ALA A 249 11.79 15.82 -7.15
N ILE A 250 11.44 14.59 -6.79
CA ILE A 250 12.40 13.51 -6.59
C ILE A 250 12.76 12.93 -7.96
N ALA A 251 14.04 12.78 -8.25
CA ALA A 251 14.53 12.06 -9.41
C ALA A 251 15.51 10.97 -8.98
N ALA A 252 15.72 9.97 -9.83
CA ALA A 252 16.78 8.98 -9.71
C ALA A 252 18.02 9.51 -10.47
N PRO A 253 19.06 10.05 -9.79
CA PRO A 253 20.18 10.69 -10.49
C PRO A 253 20.94 9.71 -11.40
N TRP A 254 21.03 8.44 -10.99
CA TRP A 254 21.67 7.38 -11.78
C TRP A 254 20.88 6.96 -13.03
N LEU A 255 19.63 7.41 -13.19
CA LEU A 255 18.86 7.24 -14.44
C LEU A 255 18.90 8.50 -15.31
N THR A 256 19.41 9.62 -14.79
CA THR A 256 19.57 10.84 -15.60
C THR A 256 20.83 10.73 -16.45
N THR A 257 20.81 11.35 -17.64
CA THR A 257 21.94 11.37 -18.58
C THR A 257 23.09 12.22 -18.03
N GLY A 258 23.86 11.64 -17.12
CA GLY A 258 25.02 12.24 -16.47
C GLY A 258 25.68 11.16 -15.62
N GLU A 259 26.69 10.50 -16.19
CA GLU A 259 27.41 9.40 -15.54
C GLU A 259 28.33 9.94 -14.43
N GLN A 260 27.74 10.35 -13.31
CA GLN A 260 28.51 10.66 -12.12
C GLN A 260 28.71 9.36 -11.33
N LEU A 261 29.91 8.78 -11.45
CA LEU A 261 30.31 7.64 -10.63
C LEU A 261 30.22 8.02 -9.16
N VAL A 262 29.41 7.29 -8.39
CA VAL A 262 29.26 7.50 -6.95
C VAL A 262 30.27 6.63 -6.22
N PRO A 263 31.02 7.16 -5.23
CA PRO A 263 31.98 6.38 -4.46
C PRO A 263 31.29 5.23 -3.71
N THR A 264 31.99 4.10 -3.56
CA THR A 264 31.50 2.95 -2.81
C THR A 264 31.39 3.29 -1.33
N HIS A 265 30.22 3.02 -0.73
CA HIS A 265 29.98 3.25 0.69
C HIS A 265 30.02 1.91 1.44
N ILE A 266 31.08 1.68 2.22
CA ILE A 266 31.22 0.49 3.07
C ILE A 266 30.87 0.88 4.52
N LYS A 267 29.81 0.28 5.06
CA LYS A 267 29.38 0.42 6.46
C LYS A 267 29.91 -0.74 7.30
N GLN A 268 30.01 -0.52 8.62
CA GLN A 268 30.33 -1.58 9.58
C GLN A 268 29.09 -1.95 10.39
N LEU A 269 28.64 -3.19 10.27
CA LEU A 269 27.58 -3.74 11.07
C LEU A 269 28.16 -4.35 12.35
N ARG A 270 27.74 -3.83 13.49
CA ARG A 270 28.09 -4.41 14.81
C ARG A 270 27.33 -5.72 15.00
N THR A 271 28.06 -6.81 15.10
CA THR A 271 27.52 -8.15 15.41
C THR A 271 28.19 -8.70 16.66
N THR A 272 27.62 -9.77 17.23
CA THR A 272 28.21 -10.50 18.35
C THR A 272 28.60 -11.89 17.87
N ALA A 273 29.80 -12.33 18.19
CA ALA A 273 30.27 -13.69 17.94
C ALA A 273 30.65 -14.35 19.28
N PRO A 274 30.38 -15.64 19.49
CA PRO A 274 30.80 -16.31 20.71
C PRO A 274 32.32 -16.28 20.84
N VAL A 275 32.80 -16.12 22.08
CA VAL A 275 34.24 -16.17 22.38
C VAL A 275 34.78 -17.56 22.05
N ASP A 276 34.05 -18.60 22.49
CA ASP A 276 34.35 -20.00 22.18
C ASP A 276 33.39 -20.58 21.13
N MET A 277 33.85 -20.62 19.88
CA MET A 277 33.10 -21.18 18.76
C MET A 277 32.76 -22.68 18.94
N LYS A 278 33.64 -23.46 19.59
CA LYS A 278 33.45 -24.90 19.81
C LYS A 278 32.36 -25.17 20.86
N ALA A 279 32.50 -24.60 22.05
CA ALA A 279 31.52 -24.74 23.13
C ALA A 279 30.12 -24.23 22.71
N SER A 280 30.05 -23.09 22.02
CA SER A 280 28.80 -22.56 21.49
C SER A 280 28.16 -23.49 20.44
N LYS A 281 28.99 -24.14 19.59
CA LYS A 281 28.50 -25.12 18.60
C LYS A 281 27.94 -26.37 19.28
N GLU A 282 28.59 -26.87 20.31
CA GLU A 282 28.14 -28.02 21.11
C GLU A 282 26.83 -27.71 21.84
N GLN A 283 26.73 -26.57 22.52
CA GLN A 283 25.49 -26.10 23.14
C GLN A 283 24.35 -25.98 22.12
N ARG A 284 24.62 -25.49 20.91
CA ARG A 284 23.61 -25.40 19.84
C ARG A 284 23.17 -26.78 19.35
N ILE A 285 24.09 -27.75 19.26
CA ILE A 285 23.77 -29.13 18.88
C ILE A 285 22.94 -29.80 19.99
N ALA A 286 23.34 -29.64 21.26
CA ALA A 286 22.61 -30.17 22.42
C ALA A 286 21.20 -29.57 22.50
N GLY A 287 21.05 -28.25 22.36
CA GLY A 287 19.75 -27.57 22.34
C GLY A 287 18.85 -28.04 21.19
N ARG A 288 19.41 -28.30 19.99
CA ARG A 288 18.66 -28.88 18.87
C ARG A 288 18.20 -30.31 19.16
N LYS A 289 19.03 -31.15 19.80
CA LYS A 289 18.65 -32.51 20.21
C LYS A 289 17.53 -32.49 21.26
N ALA A 290 17.67 -31.66 22.29
CA ALA A 290 16.65 -31.50 23.34
C ALA A 290 15.31 -30.99 22.77
N ALA A 291 15.33 -29.99 21.87
CA ALA A 291 14.11 -29.49 21.24
C ALA A 291 13.42 -30.53 20.35
N LYS A 292 14.17 -31.39 19.66
CA LYS A 292 13.61 -32.52 18.90
C LYS A 292 12.96 -33.55 19.83
N GLN A 293 13.61 -33.89 20.95
CA GLN A 293 13.05 -34.81 21.95
C GLN A 293 11.77 -34.23 22.59
N ALA A 294 11.77 -32.94 22.95
CA ALA A 294 10.58 -32.27 23.49
C ALA A 294 9.41 -32.23 22.49
N LYS A 295 9.69 -32.05 21.19
CA LYS A 295 8.65 -32.16 20.15
C LYS A 295 8.12 -33.58 20.00
N LYS A 296 9.00 -34.59 20.04
CA LYS A 296 8.62 -36.01 19.95
C LYS A 296 7.77 -36.43 21.17
N GLY A 297 8.14 -36.03 22.38
CA GLY A 297 7.35 -36.28 23.58
C GLY A 297 5.99 -35.58 23.56
N LYS A 298 5.89 -34.36 22.99
CA LYS A 298 4.59 -33.69 22.80
C LYS A 298 3.71 -34.38 21.75
N SER A 299 4.29 -34.94 20.69
CA SER A 299 3.52 -35.72 19.71
C SER A 299 3.08 -37.08 20.27
N GLU A 300 3.90 -37.72 21.10
CA GLU A 300 3.54 -39.00 21.75
C GLU A 300 2.48 -38.78 22.85
N ALA A 301 2.56 -37.70 23.61
CA ALA A 301 1.53 -37.34 24.60
C ALA A 301 0.19 -36.93 23.97
N ALA A 302 0.18 -36.46 22.71
CA ALA A 302 -1.03 -36.09 21.98
C ALA A 302 -1.71 -37.27 21.26
N VAL A 303 -1.07 -38.44 21.18
CA VAL A 303 -1.62 -39.67 20.57
C VAL A 303 -2.21 -40.62 21.62
N THR A 304 -1.89 -40.42 22.90
CA THR A 304 -2.38 -41.25 24.03
C THR A 304 -3.59 -40.63 24.75
N ILE A 305 -4.25 -39.63 24.14
CA ILE A 305 -5.52 -39.03 24.58
C ILE A 305 -6.54 -39.24 23.46
#